data_AF-A0A967LM07-F1
#
_entry.id   AF-A0A967LM07-F1
#
_cell.length_a   1.000
_cell.length_b   1.000
_cell.length_c   1.000
_cell.angle_alpha   90.00
_cell.angle_beta   90.00
_cell.angle_gamma   90.00
#
_symmetry.space_group_name_H-M   'P 1'
#
loop_
_entity.id
_entity.type
_entity.pdbx_description
1 polymer ?
#
loop_
_entity_poly.entity_id
_entity_poly.type
_entity_poly.pdbx_seq_one_letter_code
_entity_poly.pdbx_strand_id
1 'polypeptide(L)'
;MKPRTPLSIAALTAAAALVGCDPEPTGPLASKILASTPGASQSPNELGPEICAFGQEFALDPGNAFYPLAPGSYWILEGEEDETPLRLRIDVTEETEDVGGVTTRVVIETEWEYDDDAEEWELVEVSFNYFAGTADGTVCYFGEAVDDYEDGEIVSHEGAWRADEPGNHAGVFMPGEPRPGLKFQMEGAPGVAEDRGKIVAIGPTTVPAGTFLATIRLREYNPLDEEKDYKV
;
A
#
# COMPACT_ATOMS: atom_id res chain seq x y z
N MET A 1 27.82 19.36 1.43
CA MET A 1 26.59 18.63 1.06
C MET A 1 26.99 17.25 0.62
N LYS A 2 26.65 16.22 1.40
CA LYS A 2 26.63 14.85 0.88
C LYS A 2 25.36 14.73 0.02
N PRO A 3 25.41 14.08 -1.15
CA PRO A 3 24.20 13.79 -1.89
C PRO A 3 23.29 12.95 -1.00
N ARG A 4 22.05 13.42 -0.77
CA ARG A 4 20.97 12.58 -0.25
C ARG A 4 20.69 11.53 -1.33
N THR A 5 20.57 10.27 -0.92
CA THR A 5 20.23 9.18 -1.84
C THR A 5 18.70 9.19 -1.91
N PRO A 6 18.07 9.27 -3.09
CA PRO A 6 16.61 9.19 -3.16
C PRO A 6 16.21 7.83 -2.57
N LEU A 7 15.38 7.87 -1.53
CA LEU A 7 14.73 6.69 -1.00
C LEU A 7 13.60 6.41 -2.01
N SER A 8 13.61 5.23 -2.62
CA SER A 8 12.45 4.73 -3.38
C SER A 8 11.31 4.57 -2.37
N ILE A 9 10.46 5.58 -2.22
CA ILE A 9 9.22 5.48 -1.46
C ILE A 9 8.19 4.95 -2.44
N ALA A 10 8.00 3.63 -2.48
CA ALA A 10 6.78 3.09 -3.05
C ALA A 10 5.63 3.48 -2.14
N ALA A 11 4.56 4.02 -2.72
CA ALA A 11 3.47 4.73 -2.06
C ALA A 11 2.95 4.09 -0.76
N LEU A 12 2.59 4.98 0.18
CA LEU A 12 2.32 4.77 1.60
C LEU A 12 3.52 4.22 2.39
N THR A 13 4.38 5.04 3.00
CA THR A 13 5.13 4.63 4.22
C THR A 13 4.70 5.49 5.41
N ALA A 14 3.40 5.69 5.62
CA ALA A 14 2.91 6.28 6.86
C ALA A 14 2.92 5.26 8.02
N ALA A 15 4.10 5.02 8.60
CA ALA A 15 4.26 4.29 9.85
C ALA A 15 3.69 5.11 11.02
N ALA A 16 2.45 4.85 11.43
CA ALA A 16 1.95 5.32 12.72
C ALA A 16 2.63 4.52 13.84
N ALA A 17 3.73 5.04 14.39
CA ALA A 17 4.45 4.45 15.50
C ALA A 17 3.56 4.36 16.76
N LEU A 18 2.98 3.17 16.99
CA LEU A 18 2.41 2.80 18.28
C LEU A 18 3.37 1.87 19.01
N VAL A 19 4.05 2.42 20.03
CA VAL A 19 4.87 1.67 20.99
C VAL A 19 3.96 0.74 21.79
N GLY A 20 3.88 -0.51 21.34
CA GLY A 20 3.24 -1.62 22.05
C GLY A 20 4.26 -2.71 22.32
N CYS A 21 4.63 -2.89 23.59
CA CYS A 21 5.51 -3.94 24.05
C CYS A 21 4.66 -5.20 24.28
N ASP A 22 4.83 -6.27 23.48
CA ASP A 22 4.21 -7.56 23.77
C ASP A 22 5.15 -8.76 23.50
N PRO A 23 5.08 -9.82 24.32
CA PRO A 23 6.06 -10.90 24.34
C PRO A 23 5.72 -12.06 23.39
N GLU A 24 6.77 -12.73 22.88
CA GLU A 24 6.66 -13.94 22.06
C GLU A 24 6.10 -15.15 22.82
N PRO A 25 5.23 -15.98 22.20
CA PRO A 25 4.92 -17.30 22.71
C PRO A 25 5.86 -18.36 22.10
N THR A 26 6.54 -19.10 22.98
CA THR A 26 7.28 -20.32 22.65
C THR A 26 6.36 -21.55 22.71
N GLY A 27 6.44 -22.44 21.71
CA GLY A 27 5.74 -23.73 21.72
C GLY A 27 6.06 -24.61 20.49
N PRO A 28 6.02 -25.96 20.60
CA PRO A 28 7.08 -26.81 20.08
C PRO A 28 6.84 -27.47 18.71
N LEU A 29 7.97 -27.94 18.14
CA LEU A 29 8.13 -28.74 16.92
C LEU A 29 7.28 -30.02 16.88
N ALA A 30 6.66 -30.29 15.73
CA ALA A 30 6.16 -31.63 15.38
C ALA A 30 6.42 -31.98 13.90
N SER A 31 6.68 -33.27 13.70
CA SER A 31 7.37 -33.94 12.59
C SER A 31 6.70 -33.90 11.21
N LYS A 32 7.59 -34.02 10.20
CA LYS A 32 7.34 -34.24 8.77
C LYS A 32 6.50 -35.51 8.50
N ILE A 33 5.49 -35.37 7.66
CA ILE A 33 4.89 -36.46 6.88
C ILE A 33 5.00 -36.06 5.40
N LEU A 34 5.64 -36.92 4.60
CA LEU A 34 5.73 -36.80 3.15
C LEU A 34 4.51 -37.47 2.50
N ALA A 35 3.79 -36.74 1.66
CA ALA A 35 2.86 -37.28 0.67
C ALA A 35 2.92 -36.45 -0.61
N SER A 36 2.84 -37.11 -1.76
CA SER A 36 3.10 -36.56 -3.09
C SER A 36 1.85 -36.01 -3.81
N THR A 37 2.13 -35.13 -4.80
CA THR A 37 1.32 -34.76 -6.01
C THR A 37 0.04 -33.93 -5.81
N PRO A 38 -0.52 -33.24 -6.84
CA PRO A 38 0.01 -32.40 -7.93
C PRO A 38 -0.66 -30.98 -8.00
N GLY A 39 -0.10 -30.03 -8.78
CA GLY A 39 -0.71 -28.73 -9.08
C GLY A 39 -0.52 -27.68 -7.98
N ALA A 40 -0.22 -26.43 -8.36
CA ALA A 40 -0.02 -25.34 -7.41
C ALA A 40 -1.33 -25.07 -6.65
N SER A 41 -1.46 -25.69 -5.48
CA SER A 41 -2.50 -25.40 -4.49
C SER A 41 -2.23 -23.99 -3.98
N GLN A 42 -3.09 -23.03 -4.31
CA GLN A 42 -3.09 -21.75 -3.62
C GLN A 42 -3.22 -22.03 -2.12
N SER A 43 -2.36 -21.38 -1.33
CA SER A 43 -2.44 -21.43 0.11
C SER A 43 -3.83 -20.92 0.50
N PRO A 44 -4.60 -21.58 1.40
CA PRO A 44 -5.92 -21.08 1.80
C PRO A 44 -5.88 -19.72 2.51
N ASN A 45 -4.71 -19.08 2.65
CA ASN A 45 -4.47 -17.78 3.27
C ASN A 45 -3.72 -16.82 2.33
N GLU A 46 -3.91 -16.96 1.02
CA GLU A 46 -3.25 -16.12 0.01
C GLU A 46 -4.26 -15.75 -1.07
N LEU A 47 -4.39 -14.46 -1.37
CA LEU A 47 -5.06 -13.97 -2.57
C LEU A 47 -4.00 -13.83 -3.65
N GLY A 48 -4.20 -14.52 -4.76
CA GLY A 48 -3.32 -14.37 -5.91
C GLY A 48 -3.69 -13.13 -6.74
N PRO A 49 -2.74 -12.62 -7.55
CA PRO A 49 -2.95 -11.42 -8.37
C PRO A 49 -4.02 -11.60 -9.45
N GLU A 50 -4.45 -12.84 -9.74
CA GLU A 50 -5.50 -13.13 -10.74
C GLU A 50 -6.85 -12.49 -10.43
N ILE A 51 -7.12 -12.16 -9.16
CA ILE A 51 -8.33 -11.42 -8.76
C ILE A 51 -8.35 -10.00 -9.35
N CYS A 52 -7.17 -9.42 -9.60
CA CYS A 52 -6.98 -8.10 -10.17
C CYS A 52 -6.52 -8.13 -11.64
N ALA A 53 -6.51 -9.31 -12.28
CA ALA A 53 -6.07 -9.42 -13.67
C ALA A 53 -7.00 -8.66 -14.65
N PHE A 54 -6.44 -8.20 -15.77
CA PHE A 54 -7.25 -7.66 -16.86
C PHE A 54 -8.31 -8.66 -17.34
N GLY A 55 -9.49 -8.15 -17.69
CA GLY A 55 -10.64 -8.94 -18.13
C GLY A 55 -11.64 -9.32 -17.02
N GLN A 56 -11.36 -8.96 -15.77
CA GLN A 56 -12.38 -8.97 -14.71
C GLN A 56 -13.35 -7.78 -14.88
N GLU A 57 -14.49 -7.84 -14.18
CA GLU A 57 -15.39 -6.69 -14.03
C GLU A 57 -14.96 -5.83 -12.84
N PHE A 58 -14.77 -4.54 -13.08
CA PHE A 58 -14.33 -3.57 -12.07
C PHE A 58 -15.34 -2.44 -11.87
N ALA A 59 -15.33 -1.87 -10.67
CA ALA A 59 -16.10 -0.71 -10.26
C ALA A 59 -15.20 0.36 -9.66
N LEU A 60 -15.53 1.64 -9.89
CA LEU A 60 -14.82 2.79 -9.31
C LEU A 60 -15.07 2.98 -7.81
N ASP A 61 -16.16 2.40 -7.30
CA ASP A 61 -16.49 2.38 -5.88
C ASP A 61 -17.05 0.99 -5.52
N PRO A 62 -16.19 0.04 -5.12
CA PRO A 62 -16.60 -1.31 -4.78
C PRO A 62 -17.26 -1.43 -3.39
N GLY A 63 -17.34 -0.33 -2.63
CA GLY A 63 -17.88 -0.36 -1.27
C GLY A 63 -16.98 -1.06 -0.24
N ASN A 64 -15.66 -1.06 -0.45
CA ASN A 64 -14.71 -1.57 0.54
C ASN A 64 -14.74 -0.68 1.80
N ALA A 65 -14.99 -1.28 2.96
CA ALA A 65 -15.15 -0.53 4.21
C ALA A 65 -13.83 0.00 4.80
N PHE A 66 -12.68 -0.56 4.40
CA PHE A 66 -11.36 -0.22 4.91
C PHE A 66 -10.59 0.73 3.98
N TYR A 67 -10.92 0.73 2.68
CA TYR A 67 -10.36 1.66 1.71
C TYR A 67 -11.43 2.13 0.71
N PRO A 68 -12.30 3.07 1.11
CA PRO A 68 -13.37 3.57 0.26
C PRO A 68 -12.83 4.41 -0.90
N LEU A 69 -13.30 4.13 -2.12
CA LEU A 69 -12.94 4.87 -3.35
C LEU A 69 -14.02 5.88 -3.77
N ALA A 70 -14.89 6.27 -2.83
CA ALA A 70 -15.89 7.29 -3.04
C ALA A 70 -15.24 8.69 -3.12
N PRO A 71 -15.46 9.46 -4.21
CA PRO A 71 -14.90 10.80 -4.35
C PRO A 71 -15.22 11.73 -3.18
N GLY A 72 -14.23 12.56 -2.82
CA GLY A 72 -14.31 13.47 -1.66
C GLY A 72 -13.96 12.80 -0.33
N SER A 73 -13.70 11.49 -0.31
CA SER A 73 -12.99 10.85 0.81
C SER A 73 -11.56 11.35 0.85
N TYR A 74 -11.05 11.63 2.05
CA TYR A 74 -9.65 12.01 2.24
C TYR A 74 -9.14 11.59 3.60
N TRP A 75 -7.82 11.47 3.70
CA TRP A 75 -7.10 11.22 4.95
C TRP A 75 -5.96 12.22 5.10
N ILE A 76 -5.67 12.58 6.35
CA ILE A 76 -4.45 13.28 6.71
C ILE A 76 -3.77 12.39 7.75
N LEU A 77 -2.57 11.96 7.45
CA LEU A 77 -1.73 11.15 8.34
C LEU A 77 -0.51 11.97 8.73
N GLU A 78 -0.08 11.83 9.98
CA GLU A 78 1.13 12.46 10.48
C GLU A 78 1.94 11.38 11.19
N GLY A 79 3.25 11.39 10.96
CA GLY A 79 4.18 10.39 11.44
C GLY A 79 5.60 10.95 11.50
N GLU A 80 6.57 10.06 11.54
CA GLU A 80 7.99 10.39 11.46
C GLU A 80 8.74 9.26 10.76
N GLU A 81 9.74 9.60 9.96
CA GLU A 81 10.70 8.68 9.35
C GLU A 81 12.10 9.20 9.66
N ASP A 82 12.98 8.33 10.16
CA ASP A 82 14.36 8.72 10.55
C ASP A 82 14.44 9.98 11.43
N GLU A 83 13.49 10.13 12.36
CA GLU A 83 13.32 11.30 13.25
C GLU A 83 12.84 12.59 12.54
N THR A 84 12.63 12.55 11.22
CA THR A 84 12.03 13.64 10.42
C THR A 84 10.51 13.52 10.48
N PRO A 85 9.78 14.56 10.95
CA PRO A 85 8.33 14.55 10.91
C PRO A 85 7.79 14.48 9.47
N LEU A 86 6.79 13.63 9.26
CA LEU A 86 6.11 13.44 7.99
C LEU A 86 4.63 13.84 8.10
N ARG A 87 4.10 14.37 7.01
CA ARG A 87 2.67 14.56 6.80
C ARG A 87 2.28 14.01 5.43
N LEU A 88 1.18 13.27 5.41
CA LEU A 88 0.59 12.73 4.19
C LEU A 88 -0.84 13.23 4.05
N ARG A 89 -1.24 13.59 2.83
CA ARG A 89 -2.64 13.85 2.46
C ARG A 89 -3.01 12.94 1.30
N ILE A 90 -4.07 12.15 1.49
CA ILE A 90 -4.60 11.24 0.48
C ILE A 90 -5.99 11.73 0.09
N ASP A 91 -6.22 12.02 -1.19
CA ASP A 91 -7.49 12.50 -1.74
C ASP A 91 -8.04 11.54 -2.79
N VAL A 92 -9.26 11.05 -2.56
CA VAL A 92 -10.00 10.29 -3.58
C VAL A 92 -10.72 11.28 -4.49
N THR A 93 -10.27 11.36 -5.74
CA THR A 93 -10.75 12.38 -6.70
C THR A 93 -11.96 11.92 -7.50
N GLU A 94 -12.59 12.83 -8.26
CA GLU A 94 -13.56 12.45 -9.29
C GLU A 94 -12.89 11.95 -10.59
N GLU A 95 -11.57 12.14 -10.70
CA GLU A 95 -10.81 11.80 -11.89
C GLU A 95 -10.64 10.29 -12.04
N THR A 96 -10.46 9.89 -13.28
CA THR A 96 -10.29 8.50 -13.68
C THR A 96 -9.19 8.38 -14.73
N GLU A 97 -8.49 7.27 -14.71
CA GLU A 97 -7.46 6.92 -15.68
C GLU A 97 -7.82 5.58 -16.35
N ASP A 98 -7.45 5.38 -17.62
CA ASP A 98 -7.54 4.07 -18.26
C ASP A 98 -6.19 3.35 -18.10
N VAL A 99 -6.20 2.19 -17.46
CA VAL A 99 -5.03 1.30 -17.38
C VAL A 99 -5.40 -0.02 -18.04
N GLY A 100 -4.84 -0.29 -19.22
CA GLY A 100 -5.09 -1.53 -19.94
C GLY A 100 -6.57 -1.81 -20.25
N GLY A 101 -7.39 -0.78 -20.46
CA GLY A 101 -8.84 -0.93 -20.68
C GLY A 101 -9.68 -1.04 -19.41
N VAL A 102 -9.08 -0.90 -18.22
CA VAL A 102 -9.77 -0.77 -16.94
C VAL A 102 -9.85 0.70 -16.58
N THR A 103 -11.06 1.22 -16.39
CA THR A 103 -11.25 2.56 -15.83
C THR A 103 -11.00 2.52 -14.32
N THR A 104 -9.94 3.20 -13.88
CA THR A 104 -9.52 3.31 -12.48
C THR A 104 -9.87 4.67 -11.91
N ARG A 105 -10.08 4.72 -10.59
CA ARG A 105 -10.15 5.92 -9.77
C ARG A 105 -8.74 6.46 -9.57
N VAL A 106 -8.55 7.76 -9.78
CA VAL A 106 -7.30 8.44 -9.40
C VAL A 106 -7.39 8.87 -7.94
N VAL A 107 -6.46 8.36 -7.13
CA VAL A 107 -6.23 8.79 -5.75
C VAL A 107 -4.91 9.55 -5.72
N ILE A 108 -4.94 10.79 -5.24
CA ILE A 108 -3.74 11.62 -5.15
C ILE A 108 -3.21 11.52 -3.73
N GLU A 109 -1.93 11.18 -3.62
CA GLU A 109 -1.17 11.25 -2.37
C GLU A 109 -0.19 12.42 -2.48
N THR A 110 -0.05 13.17 -1.40
CA THR A 110 0.88 14.28 -1.30
C THR A 110 1.61 14.19 0.02
N GLU A 111 2.93 14.16 -0.05
CA GLU A 111 3.80 13.95 1.10
C GLU A 111 4.65 15.20 1.37
N TRP A 112 4.78 15.51 2.66
CA TRP A 112 5.63 16.57 3.15
C TRP A 112 6.55 16.08 4.27
N GLU A 113 7.81 16.48 4.20
CA GLU A 113 8.79 16.40 5.29
C GLU A 113 8.87 17.75 6.02
N TYR A 114 9.13 17.74 7.33
CA TYR A 114 9.40 18.98 8.06
C TYR A 114 10.90 19.31 8.02
N ASP A 115 11.25 20.46 7.44
CA ASP A 115 12.61 20.98 7.48
C ASP A 115 12.81 21.78 8.78
N ASP A 116 13.67 21.26 9.67
CA ASP A 116 14.01 21.86 10.95
C ASP A 116 14.79 23.19 10.82
N ASP A 117 15.59 23.36 9.76
CA ASP A 117 16.39 24.57 9.53
C ASP A 117 15.52 25.72 9.00
N ALA A 118 14.56 25.43 8.12
CA ALA A 118 13.60 26.37 7.55
C ALA A 118 12.34 26.57 8.43
N GLU A 119 12.13 25.70 9.42
CA GLU A 119 10.96 25.63 10.29
C GLU A 119 9.62 25.48 9.52
N GLU A 120 9.63 24.82 8.36
CA GLU A 120 8.46 24.67 7.48
C GLU A 120 8.29 23.26 6.90
N TRP A 121 7.11 22.98 6.35
CA TRP A 121 6.82 21.73 5.64
C TRP A 121 7.25 21.87 4.19
N GLU A 122 8.13 20.99 3.73
CA GLU A 122 8.60 20.90 2.36
C GLU A 122 7.85 19.80 1.62
N LEU A 123 7.40 20.09 0.40
CA LEU A 123 6.77 19.08 -0.47
C LEU A 123 7.87 18.16 -0.99
N VAL A 124 7.74 16.86 -0.76
CA VAL A 124 8.73 15.86 -1.19
C VAL A 124 8.19 14.91 -2.26
N GLU A 125 6.88 14.65 -2.28
CA GLU A 125 6.27 13.77 -3.28
C GLU A 125 4.82 14.16 -3.61
N VAL A 126 4.44 13.98 -4.87
CA VAL A 126 3.03 13.83 -5.29
C VAL A 126 2.90 12.56 -6.12
N SER A 127 2.05 11.63 -5.70
CA SER A 127 1.74 10.41 -6.46
C SER A 127 0.27 10.31 -6.88
N PHE A 128 0.06 9.82 -8.10
CA PHE A 128 -1.25 9.62 -8.73
C PHE A 128 -1.50 8.12 -8.86
N ASN A 129 -2.29 7.59 -7.93
CA ASN A 129 -2.49 6.17 -7.72
C ASN A 129 -3.77 5.69 -8.43
N TYR A 130 -3.70 4.56 -9.15
CA TYR A 130 -4.79 4.05 -9.98
C TYR A 130 -5.47 2.83 -9.35
N PHE A 131 -6.67 3.03 -8.79
CA PHE A 131 -7.41 1.96 -8.11
C PHE A 131 -8.70 1.58 -8.82
N ALA A 132 -9.06 0.30 -8.81
CA ALA A 132 -10.41 -0.14 -9.12
C ALA A 132 -10.79 -1.33 -8.25
N GLY A 133 -12.07 -1.59 -8.06
CA GLY A 133 -12.52 -2.66 -7.19
C GLY A 133 -13.29 -3.77 -7.90
N THR A 134 -13.17 -4.99 -7.41
CA THR A 134 -13.91 -6.15 -7.87
C THR A 134 -15.28 -6.25 -7.20
N ALA A 135 -16.15 -7.11 -7.73
CA ALA A 135 -17.50 -7.32 -7.20
C ALA A 135 -17.55 -7.86 -5.76
N ASP A 136 -16.48 -8.50 -5.27
CA ASP A 136 -16.38 -8.97 -3.88
C ASP A 136 -15.84 -7.90 -2.91
N GLY A 137 -15.62 -6.67 -3.38
CA GLY A 137 -15.13 -5.57 -2.57
C GLY A 137 -13.61 -5.46 -2.51
N THR A 138 -12.85 -6.33 -3.17
CA THR A 138 -11.39 -6.23 -3.21
C THR A 138 -10.96 -4.98 -3.99
N VAL A 139 -10.09 -4.18 -3.40
CA VAL A 139 -9.47 -3.02 -4.05
C VAL A 139 -8.18 -3.49 -4.73
N CYS A 140 -8.12 -3.29 -6.04
CA CYS A 140 -6.99 -3.59 -6.90
C CYS A 140 -6.21 -2.32 -7.24
N TYR A 141 -4.89 -2.44 -7.27
CA TYR A 141 -3.95 -1.35 -7.56
C TYR A 141 -3.29 -1.59 -8.92
N PHE A 142 -3.48 -0.65 -9.83
CA PHE A 142 -3.07 -0.74 -11.24
C PHE A 142 -1.79 0.05 -11.53
N GLY A 143 -1.20 0.67 -10.53
CA GLY A 143 0.04 1.43 -10.62
C GLY A 143 -0.13 2.89 -10.25
N GLU A 144 0.94 3.65 -10.50
CA GLU A 144 1.07 5.05 -10.14
C GLU A 144 1.97 5.83 -11.10
N ALA A 145 1.73 7.13 -11.13
CA ALA A 145 2.73 8.10 -11.54
C ALA A 145 3.22 8.85 -10.29
N VAL A 146 4.52 9.12 -10.21
CA VAL A 146 5.16 9.76 -9.06
C VAL A 146 5.94 10.98 -9.54
N ASP A 147 5.85 12.08 -8.81
CA ASP A 147 6.67 13.27 -8.96
C ASP A 147 7.39 13.53 -7.63
N ASP A 148 8.71 13.29 -7.61
CA ASP A 148 9.58 13.59 -6.46
C ASP A 148 10.06 15.03 -6.53
N TYR A 149 10.05 15.75 -5.41
CA TYR A 149 10.39 17.17 -5.34
C TYR A 149 11.63 17.43 -4.49
N GLU A 150 12.52 18.31 -4.98
CA GLU A 150 13.55 18.98 -4.17
C GLU A 150 13.53 20.48 -4.52
N ASP A 151 13.57 21.36 -3.51
CA ASP A 151 13.54 22.82 -3.69
C ASP A 151 12.36 23.32 -4.55
N GLY A 152 11.23 22.59 -4.54
CA GLY A 152 10.03 22.89 -5.32
C GLY A 152 10.11 22.57 -6.82
N GLU A 153 11.15 21.88 -7.26
CA GLU A 153 11.29 21.36 -8.62
C GLU A 153 11.16 19.83 -8.64
N ILE A 154 10.55 19.28 -9.68
CA ILE A 154 10.50 17.83 -9.89
C ILE A 154 11.89 17.34 -10.25
N VAL A 155 12.43 16.42 -9.46
CA VAL A 155 13.77 15.85 -9.65
C VAL A 155 13.76 14.40 -10.12
N SER A 156 12.68 13.68 -9.89
CA SER A 156 12.58 12.25 -10.15
C SER A 156 11.13 11.79 -10.33
N HIS A 157 10.98 10.59 -10.88
CA HIS A 157 9.74 9.85 -11.06
C HIS A 157 9.99 8.38 -10.66
N GLU A 158 10.84 8.17 -9.66
CA GLU A 158 11.21 6.83 -9.21
C GLU A 158 9.98 6.16 -8.58
N GLY A 159 9.93 4.83 -8.58
CA GLY A 159 8.74 4.09 -8.14
C GLY A 159 7.59 4.04 -9.15
N ALA A 160 7.44 5.01 -10.07
CA ALA A 160 6.34 5.02 -11.04
C ALA A 160 6.24 3.72 -11.88
N TRP A 161 5.04 3.13 -11.91
CA TRP A 161 4.79 1.88 -12.63
C TRP A 161 3.35 1.78 -13.11
N ARG A 162 3.09 0.98 -14.15
CA ARG A 162 1.72 0.68 -14.61
C ARG A 162 1.52 -0.79 -14.91
N ALA A 163 0.35 -1.30 -14.53
CA ALA A 163 -0.03 -2.71 -14.73
C ALA A 163 -0.17 -3.09 -16.21
N ASP A 164 -0.40 -2.13 -17.11
CA ASP A 164 -0.55 -2.38 -18.56
C ASP A 164 0.79 -2.42 -19.33
N GLU A 165 1.90 -2.27 -18.62
CA GLU A 165 3.24 -2.43 -19.19
C GLU A 165 3.67 -3.90 -19.30
N PRO A 166 4.51 -4.26 -20.28
CA PRO A 166 4.91 -5.64 -20.49
C PRO A 166 5.63 -6.26 -19.28
N GLY A 167 4.99 -7.27 -18.69
CA GLY A 167 5.55 -8.01 -17.54
C GLY A 167 5.01 -7.54 -16.19
N ASN A 168 4.31 -6.41 -16.16
CA ASN A 168 3.65 -5.91 -14.97
C ASN A 168 2.24 -6.52 -14.83
N HIS A 169 1.71 -6.49 -13.61
CA HIS A 169 0.31 -6.84 -13.32
C HIS A 169 -0.21 -6.08 -12.11
N ALA A 170 -1.51 -5.84 -12.08
CA ALA A 170 -2.17 -5.24 -10.93
C ALA A 170 -2.14 -6.19 -9.72
N GLY A 171 -2.00 -5.61 -8.53
CA GLY A 171 -2.04 -6.34 -7.26
C GLY A 171 -3.27 -5.99 -6.43
N VAL A 172 -3.40 -6.66 -5.29
CA VAL A 172 -4.46 -6.40 -4.31
C VAL A 172 -3.94 -5.37 -3.32
N PHE A 173 -4.59 -4.21 -3.23
CA PHE A 173 -4.28 -3.21 -2.21
C PHE A 173 -4.98 -3.53 -0.88
N MET A 174 -6.29 -3.79 -0.94
CA MET A 174 -7.11 -4.09 0.23
C MET A 174 -8.12 -5.21 -0.10
N PRO A 175 -8.06 -6.37 0.58
CA PRO A 175 -9.05 -7.44 0.39
C PRO A 175 -10.49 -6.98 0.67
N GLY A 176 -11.46 -7.53 -0.05
CA GLY A 176 -12.88 -7.30 0.24
C GLY A 176 -13.33 -7.92 1.58
N GLU A 177 -12.72 -9.05 1.96
CA GLU A 177 -12.92 -9.69 3.27
C GLU A 177 -11.57 -9.85 4.01
N PRO A 178 -11.07 -8.78 4.65
CA PRO A 178 -9.83 -8.82 5.41
C PRO A 178 -9.91 -9.80 6.59
N ARG A 179 -8.85 -10.62 6.76
CA ARG A 179 -8.73 -11.51 7.91
C ARG A 179 -7.27 -11.75 8.31
N PRO A 180 -6.96 -11.90 9.60
CA PRO A 180 -5.60 -12.21 10.05
C PRO A 180 -5.01 -13.43 9.36
N GLY A 181 -3.77 -13.29 8.91
CA GLY A 181 -3.01 -14.31 8.20
C GLY A 181 -3.16 -14.28 6.68
N LEU A 182 -4.12 -13.53 6.12
CA LEU A 182 -4.28 -13.37 4.68
C LEU A 182 -3.07 -12.61 4.10
N LYS A 183 -2.52 -13.12 3.02
CA LYS A 183 -1.40 -12.55 2.27
C LYS A 183 -1.82 -12.20 0.86
N PHE A 184 -1.16 -11.23 0.27
CA PHE A 184 -1.39 -10.81 -1.11
C PHE A 184 -0.20 -10.03 -1.66
N GLN A 185 -0.04 -10.03 -2.97
CA GLN A 185 0.87 -9.13 -3.66
C GLN A 185 0.13 -7.82 -3.92
N MET A 186 0.71 -6.71 -3.48
CA MET A 186 0.16 -5.36 -3.63
C MET A 186 0.57 -4.75 -4.96
N GLU A 187 1.82 -4.99 -5.36
CA GLU A 187 2.40 -4.43 -6.57
C GLU A 187 3.10 -5.51 -7.39
N GLY A 188 2.95 -5.39 -8.70
CA GLY A 188 3.41 -6.39 -9.65
C GLY A 188 4.26 -5.79 -10.76
N ALA A 189 5.26 -4.98 -10.43
CA ALA A 189 6.20 -4.40 -11.39
C ALA A 189 7.64 -4.85 -11.08
N PRO A 190 8.13 -5.96 -11.68
CA PRO A 190 9.41 -6.56 -11.32
C PRO A 190 10.59 -5.59 -11.41
N GLY A 191 11.35 -5.46 -10.31
CA GLY A 191 12.50 -4.55 -10.21
C GLY A 191 12.14 -3.07 -10.08
N VAL A 192 10.87 -2.72 -9.95
CA VAL A 192 10.38 -1.36 -9.72
C VAL A 192 9.56 -1.30 -8.43
N ALA A 193 8.50 -2.11 -8.34
CA ALA A 193 7.52 -2.10 -7.26
C ALA A 193 6.95 -3.53 -7.07
N GLU A 194 7.24 -4.15 -5.92
CA GLU A 194 6.96 -5.58 -5.68
C GLU A 194 6.36 -5.86 -4.29
N ASP A 195 5.71 -4.85 -3.69
CA ASP A 195 5.24 -4.93 -2.31
C ASP A 195 4.24 -6.04 -2.03
N ARG A 196 4.29 -6.53 -0.79
CA ARG A 196 3.48 -7.66 -0.32
C ARG A 196 2.85 -7.41 1.03
N GLY A 197 1.52 -7.45 1.06
CA GLY A 197 0.73 -7.33 2.26
C GLY A 197 0.53 -8.66 3.00
N LYS A 198 0.55 -8.61 4.33
CA LYS A 198 -0.01 -9.63 5.21
C LYS A 198 -0.83 -8.98 6.32
N ILE A 199 -2.12 -9.30 6.39
CA ILE A 199 -2.95 -8.85 7.52
C ILE A 199 -2.48 -9.58 8.78
N VAL A 200 -2.08 -8.84 9.80
CA VAL A 200 -1.60 -9.40 11.07
C VAL A 200 -2.66 -9.37 12.15
N ALA A 201 -3.50 -8.33 12.19
CA ALA A 201 -4.57 -8.20 13.16
C ALA A 201 -5.70 -7.31 12.64
N ILE A 202 -6.87 -7.44 13.24
CA ILE A 202 -8.01 -6.55 13.07
C ILE A 202 -8.50 -6.19 14.46
N GLY A 203 -8.69 -4.91 14.74
CA GLY A 203 -9.10 -4.48 16.08
C GLY A 203 -9.21 -2.98 16.25
N PRO A 204 -9.37 -2.50 17.49
CA PRO A 204 -9.46 -1.08 17.76
C PRO A 204 -8.08 -0.41 17.78
N THR A 205 -7.98 0.78 17.19
CA THR A 205 -6.82 1.68 17.28
C THR A 205 -7.25 3.03 17.84
N THR A 206 -6.44 3.61 18.72
CA THR A 206 -6.65 4.98 19.21
C THR A 206 -5.51 5.87 18.75
N VAL A 207 -5.86 6.99 18.12
CA VAL A 207 -4.97 8.04 17.61
C VAL A 207 -5.50 9.41 18.07
N PRO A 208 -4.78 10.53 17.86
CA PRO A 208 -5.29 11.86 18.22
C PRO A 208 -6.66 12.20 17.62
N ALA A 209 -6.98 11.68 16.42
CA ALA A 209 -8.28 11.87 15.77
C ALA A 209 -9.43 11.08 16.43
N GLY A 210 -9.14 10.12 17.32
CA GLY A 210 -10.14 9.35 18.06
C GLY A 210 -9.84 7.85 18.09
N THR A 211 -10.86 7.07 18.49
CA THR A 211 -10.80 5.60 18.51
C THR A 211 -11.57 5.03 17.33
N PHE A 212 -10.87 4.27 16.50
CA PHE A 212 -11.42 3.48 15.40
C PHE A 212 -11.58 2.05 15.88
N LEU A 213 -12.77 1.47 15.75
CA LEU A 213 -13.08 0.16 16.37
C LEU A 213 -12.66 -1.04 15.51
N ALA A 214 -12.44 -0.82 14.21
CA ALA A 214 -12.09 -1.84 13.23
C ALA A 214 -11.04 -1.27 12.27
N THR A 215 -9.77 -1.40 12.62
CA THR A 215 -8.61 -1.08 11.79
C THR A 215 -7.93 -2.37 11.33
N ILE A 216 -7.18 -2.28 10.23
CA ILE A 216 -6.43 -3.40 9.67
C ILE A 216 -4.96 -3.17 9.97
N ARG A 217 -4.39 -3.96 10.87
CA ARG A 217 -2.95 -3.97 11.01
C ARG A 217 -2.36 -4.84 9.90
N LEU A 218 -1.59 -4.22 9.03
CA LEU A 218 -0.91 -4.82 7.90
C LEU A 218 0.59 -4.92 8.21
N ARG A 219 1.23 -6.00 7.79
CA ARG A 219 2.68 -6.08 7.69
C ARG A 219 3.04 -6.13 6.22
N GLU A 220 3.83 -5.17 5.78
CA GLU A 220 4.32 -5.11 4.41
C GLU A 220 5.73 -5.69 4.30
N TYR A 221 6.13 -5.95 3.07
CA TYR A 221 7.42 -6.51 2.75
C TYR A 221 7.75 -6.21 1.29
N ASN A 222 8.80 -5.41 1.11
CA ASN A 222 9.39 -5.14 -0.18
C ASN A 222 10.53 -6.15 -0.43
N PRO A 223 10.46 -6.98 -1.48
CA PRO A 223 11.53 -7.94 -1.79
C PRO A 223 12.76 -7.30 -2.45
N LEU A 224 12.69 -6.04 -2.90
CA LEU A 224 13.79 -5.37 -3.59
C LEU A 224 14.91 -4.91 -2.64
N ASP A 225 14.54 -4.48 -1.44
CA ASP A 225 15.43 -3.98 -0.38
C ASP A 225 15.38 -4.81 0.92
N GLU A 226 14.50 -5.81 0.98
CA GLU A 226 14.22 -6.67 2.14
C GLU A 226 13.58 -5.95 3.34
N GLU A 227 12.97 -4.78 3.11
CA GLU A 227 12.30 -3.97 4.12
C GLU A 227 11.01 -4.59 4.65
N LYS A 228 10.68 -4.31 5.92
CA LYS A 228 9.44 -4.74 6.57
C LYS A 228 8.88 -3.61 7.42
N ASP A 229 7.68 -3.19 7.07
CA ASP A 229 6.94 -2.19 7.82
C ASP A 229 5.60 -2.73 8.36
N TYR A 230 5.01 -2.01 9.31
CA TYR A 230 3.68 -2.27 9.87
C TYR A 230 2.79 -1.03 9.80
N LYS A 231 1.70 -1.15 9.04
CA LYS A 231 0.68 -0.11 8.89
C LYS A 231 -0.61 -0.48 9.64
N VAL A 232 -1.45 0.52 9.92
CA VAL A 232 -2.72 0.38 10.65
C VAL A 232 -3.85 1.13 9.96
#